data_AF-A0A530AKY7-F1
#
_entry.id   AF-A0A530AKY7-F1
#
_cell.length_a   1.000
_cell.length_b   1.000
_cell.length_c   1.000
_cell.angle_alpha   90.00
_cell.angle_beta   90.00
_cell.angle_gamma   90.00
#
_symmetry.space_group_name_H-M   'P 1'
#
loop_
_entity.id
_entity.type
_entity.pdbx_description
1 polymer ?
#
loop_
_entity_poly.entity_id
_entity_poly.type
_entity_poly.pdbx_seq_one_letter_code
_entity_poly.pdbx_strand_id
1 'polypeptide(L)' 'MTSGGGNQIGCDNIQKGLLDLIISYDVPLQGNAINQQIVQTLLSPAKAGESKTSYYTPLTLLTKDNIGPRTCWSLDQLK' A
#
# COMPACT_ATOMS: atom_id res chain seq x y z
N MET A 1 18.38 1.19 -3.92
CA MET A 1 16.99 0.89 -4.34
C MET A 1 16.43 -0.22 -3.46
N THR A 2 15.21 -0.07 -2.96
CA THR A 2 14.50 -1.13 -2.22
C THR A 2 13.00 -1.12 -2.54
N SER A 3 12.24 -2.09 -2.04
CA SER A 3 10.78 -2.12 -2.11
C SER A 3 10.18 -2.18 -0.71
N GLY A 4 9.00 -1.61 -0.51
CA GLY A 4 8.40 -1.55 0.82
C GLY A 4 6.96 -1.06 0.82
N GLY A 5 6.33 -1.10 1.99
CA GLY A 5 4.90 -0.81 2.12
C GLY A 5 4.51 0.68 2.06
N GLY A 6 5.45 1.58 1.81
CA GLY A 6 5.22 3.04 1.82
C GLY A 6 5.28 3.69 3.21
N ASN A 7 5.82 2.99 4.21
CA ASN A 7 5.96 3.54 5.56
C ASN A 7 6.94 4.72 5.59
N GLN A 8 6.68 5.69 6.48
CA GLN A 8 7.45 6.91 6.71
C GLN A 8 8.96 6.65 6.83
N ILE A 9 9.38 5.56 7.47
CA ILE A 9 10.80 5.20 7.61
C ILE A 9 11.50 5.10 6.25
N GLY A 10 10.81 4.58 5.23
CA GLY A 10 11.33 4.53 3.87
C GLY A 10 11.56 5.92 3.29
N CYS A 11 10.58 6.81 3.44
CA CYS A 11 10.68 8.18 2.98
C CYS A 11 11.77 8.98 3.71
N ASP A 12 11.93 8.77 5.02
CA ASP A 12 13.01 9.39 5.80
C ASP A 12 14.38 8.98 5.29
N ASN A 13 14.55 7.71 4.89
CA ASN A 13 15.79 7.22 4.30
C ASN A 13 16.08 7.85 2.92
N ILE A 14 15.05 8.14 2.12
CA ILE A 14 15.20 8.91 0.87
C ILE A 14 15.61 10.36 1.17
N GLN A 15 14.96 11.01 2.15
CA GLN A 15 15.29 12.39 2.53
C GLN A 15 16.73 12.53 3.03
N LYS A 16 17.18 11.57 3.84
CA LYS A 16 18.54 11.48 4.38
C LYS A 16 19.59 11.10 3.32
N GLY A 17 19.18 10.77 2.10
CA GLY A 17 20.09 10.34 1.03
C GLY A 17 20.67 8.93 1.25
N LEU A 18 20.07 8.12 2.11
CA LEU A 18 20.46 6.73 2.33
C LEU A 18 19.89 5.80 1.25
N LEU A 19 18.81 6.23 0.57
CA LEU A 19 18.18 5.52 -0.54
C LEU A 19 17.80 6.51 -1.64
N ASP A 20 18.07 6.17 -2.90
CA ASP A 20 17.65 7.00 -4.04
C ASP A 20 16.22 6.71 -4.51
N LEU A 21 15.75 5.48 -4.27
CA LEU A 21 14.48 4.97 -4.78
C LEU A 21 13.88 3.90 -3.85
N ILE A 22 12.58 4.03 -3.61
CA ILE A 22 11.72 2.98 -3.05
C ILE A 22 10.59 2.65 -4.02
N ILE A 23 10.36 1.37 -4.26
CA ILE A 23 9.15 0.89 -4.95
C ILE A 23 8.09 0.59 -3.88
N SER A 24 7.10 1.48 -3.76
CA SER A 24 6.03 1.37 -2.77
C SER A 24 4.87 0.54 -3.31
N TYR A 25 4.37 -0.40 -2.50
CA TYR A 25 3.15 -1.17 -2.78
C TYR A 25 1.91 -0.71 -1.99
N ASP A 26 2.03 0.38 -1.21
CA ASP A 26 0.97 1.04 -0.45
C ASP A 26 0.11 0.08 0.41
N VAL A 27 0.63 -0.24 1.61
CA VAL A 27 -0.03 -1.14 2.56
C VAL A 27 -1.43 -0.64 2.98
N PRO A 28 -1.64 0.65 3.31
CA PRO A 28 -2.97 1.16 3.59
C PRO A 28 -3.98 0.86 2.48
N LEU A 29 -3.61 1.09 1.22
CA LEU A 29 -4.47 0.78 0.07
C LEU A 29 -4.78 -0.72 -0.02
N GLN A 30 -3.78 -1.59 0.16
CA GLN A 30 -4.00 -3.05 0.17
C GLN A 30 -4.93 -3.48 1.31
N GLY A 31 -4.76 -2.92 2.50
CA GLY A 31 -5.63 -3.17 3.64
C GLY A 31 -7.07 -2.76 3.37
N ASN A 32 -7.28 -1.61 2.74
CA ASN A 32 -8.61 -1.16 2.32
C ASN A 32 -9.24 -2.13 1.31
N ALA A 33 -8.49 -2.51 0.27
CA ALA A 33 -8.96 -3.44 -0.76
C ALA A 33 -9.36 -4.80 -0.18
N ILE A 34 -8.58 -5.33 0.77
CA ILE A 34 -8.90 -6.58 1.47
C ILE A 34 -10.20 -6.45 2.27
N ASN A 35 -10.36 -5.36 3.04
CA ASN A 35 -11.59 -5.14 3.81
C ASN A 35 -12.82 -5.02 2.91
N GLN A 36 -12.71 -4.31 1.78
CA GLN A 36 -13.79 -4.24 0.79
C GLN A 36 -14.13 -5.62 0.22
N GLN A 37 -13.12 -6.43 -0.10
CA GLN A 37 -13.36 -7.78 -0.60
C GLN A 37 -14.01 -8.69 0.45
N ILE A 38 -13.66 -8.55 1.72
CA ILE A 38 -14.33 -9.27 2.82
C ILE A 38 -15.81 -8.89 2.85
N VAL A 39 -16.13 -7.59 2.85
CA VAL A 39 -17.52 -7.11 2.85
C VAL A 39 -18.29 -7.62 1.64
N GLN A 40 -17.72 -7.51 0.44
CA GLN A 40 -18.36 -8.02 -0.78
C GLN A 40 -18.60 -9.52 -0.72
N THR A 41 -17.64 -10.28 -0.18
CA THR A 41 -17.77 -11.74 -0.04
C THR A 41 -18.89 -12.10 0.94
N LEU A 42 -18.99 -11.41 2.07
CA LEU A 42 -20.00 -11.68 3.10
C LEU A 42 -21.42 -11.30 2.66
N LEU A 43 -21.56 -10.29 1.79
CA LEU A 43 -22.85 -9.83 1.28
C LEU A 43 -23.25 -10.51 -0.04
N SER A 44 -22.36 -11.28 -0.67
CA SER A 44 -22.62 -11.96 -1.93
C SER A 44 -23.58 -13.15 -1.74
N PRO A 45 -24.53 -13.38 -2.66
CA PRO A 45 -25.34 -14.61 -2.68
C PRO A 45 -24.57 -15.82 -3.25
N ALA A 46 -23.36 -15.63 -3.77
CA ALA A 46 -22.56 -16.69 -4.38
C ALA A 46 -22.06 -17.69 -3.33
N LYS A 47 -21.87 -18.94 -3.73
CA LYS A 47 -21.31 -19.98 -2.86
C LYS A 47 -19.82 -19.76 -2.62
N ALA A 48 -19.32 -20.28 -1.50
CA ALA A 48 -17.89 -20.24 -1.18
C ALA A 48 -17.06 -20.85 -2.33
N GLY A 49 -16.05 -20.11 -2.77
CA GLY A 49 -15.13 -20.53 -3.85
C GLY A 49 -15.70 -20.43 -5.27
N GLU A 50 -16.95 -19.98 -5.44
CA GLU A 50 -17.56 -19.78 -6.77
C GLU A 50 -16.86 -18.68 -7.57
N SER A 51 -16.50 -17.59 -6.90
CA SER A 51 -15.73 -16.50 -7.51
C SER A 51 -14.28 -16.50 -7.02
N LYS A 52 -13.35 -16.32 -7.95
CA LYS A 52 -11.90 -16.19 -7.70
C LYS A 52 -11.46 -14.85 -8.25
N THR A 53 -11.19 -13.90 -7.37
CA THR A 53 -10.81 -12.54 -7.74
C THR A 53 -9.38 -12.26 -7.30
N SER A 54 -8.60 -11.61 -8.15
CA SER A 54 -7.30 -11.06 -7.82
C SER A 54 -7.38 -9.54 -7.88
N TYR A 55 -6.87 -8.88 -6.84
CA TYR A 55 -6.76 -7.42 -6.79
C TYR A 55 -5.30 -7.02 -6.83
N TYR A 56 -4.98 -6.16 -7.78
CA TYR A 56 -3.65 -5.59 -7.94
C TYR A 56 -3.68 -4.15 -7.48
N THR A 57 -2.77 -3.77 -6.58
CA THR A 57 -2.52 -2.37 -6.26
C THR A 57 -1.38 -1.83 -7.12
N PRO A 58 -1.42 -0.54 -7.50
CA PRO A 58 -0.34 0.06 -8.27
C PRO A 58 0.95 0.11 -7.44
N LEU A 59 2.09 -0.09 -8.10
CA LEU A 59 3.40 0.19 -7.53
C LEU A 59 3.78 1.64 -7.81
N THR A 60 4.19 2.38 -6.79
CA THR A 60 4.63 3.78 -6.92
C THR A 60 6.13 3.87 -6.72
N LEU A 61 6.83 4.49 -7.68
CA LEU A 61 8.26 4.80 -7.54
C LEU A 61 8.40 6.06 -6.71
N LEU A 62 9.01 5.95 -5.54
CA LEU A 62 9.26 7.06 -4.62
C LEU A 62 10.72 7.49 -4.70
N THR A 63 10.94 8.73 -5.10
CA THR A 63 12.23 9.40 -5.15
C THR A 63 12.19 10.67 -4.31
N LYS A 64 13.34 11.33 -4.14
CA LYS A 64 13.41 12.59 -3.40
C LYS A 64 12.48 13.68 -3.98
N ASP A 65 12.14 13.60 -5.25
CA ASP A 65 11.34 14.60 -5.97
C ASP A 65 9.84 14.48 -5.73
N ASN A 66 9.35 13.30 -5.31
CA ASN A 66 7.91 13.02 -5.25
C ASN A 66 7.41 12.48 -3.90
N ILE A 67 8.31 12.27 -2.92
CA ILE A 67 7.90 11.90 -1.57
C ILE A 67 7.16 13.06 -0.88
N GLY A 68 6.06 12.74 -0.20
CA GLY A 68 5.30 13.68 0.58
C GLY A 68 4.23 13.00 1.46
N PRO A 69 3.35 13.79 2.11
CA PRO A 69 2.38 13.27 3.08
C PRO A 69 1.37 12.26 2.52
N ARG A 70 1.16 12.22 1.20
CA ARG A 70 0.24 11.29 0.53
C ARG A 70 0.89 9.99 0.07
N THR A 71 2.21 9.94 0.02
CA THR A 71 2.98 8.77 -0.45
C THR A 71 3.70 8.04 0.67
N CYS A 72 3.72 8.65 1.86
CA CYS A 72 4.42 8.21 3.05
C CYS A 72 3.42 8.18 4.21
N TRP A 73 3.22 7.02 4.82
CA TRP A 73 2.27 6.86 5.93
C TRP A 73 2.96 6.43 7.22
N SER A 74 2.38 6.73 8.37
CA SER A 74 2.80 6.22 9.68
C SER A 74 1.70 5.40 10.34
N LEU A 75 2.08 4.49 11.24
CA LEU A 75 1.10 3.62 11.91
C LEU A 75 0.09 4.43 12.73
N ASP A 76 0.49 5.58 13.27
CA ASP A 76 -0.39 6.44 14.06
C ASP A 76 -1.52 7.07 13.22
N GLN A 77 -1.38 7.14 11.89
CA GLN A 77 -2.44 7.60 10.99
C GLN A 77 -3.49 6.53 10.71
N LEU A 78 -3.22 5.26 11.06
CA LEU A 78 -4.07 4.10 10.76
C LEU A 78 -4.72 3.50 12.02
N LYS A 79 -4.47 4.09 13.20
CA LYS A 79 -5.08 3.67 14.46
C LYS A 79 -6.50 4.18 14.61
#